data_AF-L5LPZ5-F1
#
_entry.id   AF-L5LPZ5-F1
#
_cell.length_a   1.000
_cell.length_b   1.000
_cell.length_c   1.000
_cell.angle_alpha   90.00
_cell.angle_beta   90.00
_cell.angle_gamma   90.00
#
_symmetry.space_group_name_H-M   'P 1'
#
loop_
_entity.id
_entity.type
_entity.pdbx_description
1 polymer ?
#
loop_
_entity_poly.entity_id
_entity_poly.type
_entity_poly.pdbx_seq_one_letter_code
_entity_poly.pdbx_strand_id
1 'polypeptide(L)'
;METEVARWAGAQAGAVLSLGRGVSRVTVNTCMGTDNTRETPEWKQMKTKKKKSQTTGGTGSMADPGSMADTDLFMECEEGELEPWQKIHDVIEDSVVEDCNSVDTTTTVSVSQQPVSAPVTFALYASFVGTLEGYYVDDALQGQGVYTYEDGGVLQGTYVDGELNGLAQEYDTDGRLIFKGQYKDNIRHGLCWIYFPDGGSLVGEVNEDGEMTGEKIAYVYPDERTALYGKFIDGEMLEGKLAALVSTEEGRPHFDLMPGSSVYHFDKSTSSCISTNALLPDPYESERVYVAESLISSAGEGLFSKVAVGPNTVMSFYNGVRITHQEVDSRDWALNGNTLSLDEETVIDVPEPYNHVSKYCASLGHKANHSFTPNCIYDMFVHPRFGPIKCIRTLRAVEADEELTVAYGYDHSPPGKSGPEAPEWYQVELKAFQATQQK
;
A
#
# COMPACT_ATOMS: atom_id res chain seq x y z
N MET A 1 64.85 14.97 12.17
CA MET A 1 64.46 16.26 11.58
C MET A 1 63.14 16.02 10.88
N GLU A 2 62.10 16.74 11.30
CA GLU A 2 60.78 16.95 10.64
C GLU A 2 60.18 15.73 9.87
N THR A 3 59.11 15.05 10.28
CA THR A 3 57.92 15.37 11.12
C THR A 3 57.18 16.65 10.76
N GLU A 4 56.18 16.52 9.89
CA GLU A 4 54.89 17.18 10.07
C GLU A 4 53.81 16.14 10.38
N VAL A 5 52.88 16.52 11.26
CA VAL A 5 51.74 15.71 11.72
C VAL A 5 50.53 16.64 11.72
N ALA A 6 49.46 16.23 11.03
CA ALA A 6 48.14 16.81 11.21
C ALA A 6 47.17 15.71 11.68
N ARG A 7 46.68 15.89 12.92
CA ARG A 7 45.59 15.15 13.57
C ARG A 7 44.30 15.98 13.46
N TRP A 8 43.06 15.49 13.67
CA TRP A 8 42.42 14.16 13.63
C TRP A 8 40.95 14.37 14.05
N ALA A 9 39.98 13.74 13.39
CA ALA A 9 38.63 13.43 13.89
C ALA A 9 37.88 12.61 12.80
N GLY A 10 37.16 11.53 13.09
CA GLY A 10 37.03 10.85 14.38
C GLY A 10 35.91 9.80 14.41
N ALA A 11 36.06 8.67 13.72
CA ALA A 11 35.23 7.48 13.92
C ALA A 11 36.06 6.21 13.73
N GLN A 12 36.42 5.52 14.83
CA GLN A 12 37.11 4.24 14.78
C GLN A 12 36.09 3.09 14.83
N ALA A 13 35.87 2.41 13.71
CA ALA A 13 35.45 1.01 13.72
C ALA A 13 36.73 0.15 13.74
N GLY A 14 37.04 -0.45 14.89
CA GLY A 14 38.27 -1.23 15.06
C GLY A 14 38.12 -2.68 14.57
N ALA A 15 38.71 -3.00 13.43
CA ALA A 15 38.99 -4.38 13.02
C ALA A 15 40.50 -4.57 12.85
N VAL A 16 41.11 -5.47 13.63
CA VAL A 16 42.56 -5.72 13.61
C VAL A 16 42.84 -7.17 13.25
N LEU A 17 43.40 -7.34 12.04
CA LEU A 17 44.06 -8.55 11.50
C LEU A 17 43.15 -9.76 11.20
N SER A 18 43.43 -10.59 10.19
CA SER A 18 44.75 -10.88 9.59
C SER A 18 44.71 -11.17 8.08
N LEU A 19 45.87 -11.03 7.42
CA LEU A 19 46.10 -11.45 6.04
C LEU A 19 46.03 -12.97 5.90
N GLY A 20 44.93 -13.46 5.33
CA GLY A 20 44.77 -14.82 4.84
C GLY A 20 43.62 -14.86 3.84
N ARG A 21 43.73 -15.65 2.77
CA ARG A 21 42.61 -15.88 1.85
C ARG A 21 41.52 -16.64 2.60
N GLY A 22 40.55 -15.92 3.15
CA GLY A 22 39.45 -16.44 3.94
C GLY A 22 38.16 -15.72 3.57
N VAL A 23 37.07 -16.48 3.50
CA VAL A 23 35.73 -15.95 3.26
C VAL A 23 35.28 -15.23 4.52
N SER A 24 35.11 -13.91 4.45
CA SER A 24 34.57 -13.10 5.53
C SER A 24 33.10 -12.80 5.25
N ARG A 25 32.18 -13.36 6.06
CA ARG A 25 30.82 -12.81 6.19
C ARG A 25 30.95 -11.56 7.07
N VAL A 26 30.56 -10.41 6.54
CA VAL A 26 30.62 -9.13 7.23
C VAL A 26 29.21 -8.55 7.24
N THR A 27 28.72 -8.22 8.44
CA THR A 27 27.52 -7.41 8.63
C THR A 27 27.97 -5.97 8.75
N VAL A 28 27.49 -5.09 7.88
CA VAL A 28 27.77 -3.65 7.94
C VAL A 28 26.52 -2.92 8.42
N ASN A 29 26.64 -2.20 9.53
CA ASN A 29 25.65 -1.22 9.95
C ASN A 29 26.00 0.10 9.24
N THR A 30 25.08 0.63 8.44
CA THR A 30 25.23 1.97 7.86
C THR A 30 24.88 3.05 8.90
N CYS A 31 25.27 4.30 8.64
CA CYS A 31 24.85 5.47 9.41
C CYS A 31 24.78 6.66 8.44
N MET A 32 23.60 7.25 8.21
CA MET A 32 23.50 8.55 7.55
C MET A 32 23.48 9.67 8.61
N GLY A 33 24.62 10.33 8.81
CA GLY A 33 24.72 11.49 9.69
C GLY A 33 24.29 12.77 8.99
N THR A 34 23.30 13.47 9.53
CA THR A 34 22.92 14.82 9.11
C THR A 34 23.88 15.87 9.67
N ASP A 35 25.03 16.07 9.02
CA ASP A 35 26.02 17.05 9.48
C ASP A 35 25.67 18.48 9.03
N ASN A 36 25.05 19.24 9.93
CA ASN A 36 24.50 20.57 9.66
C ASN A 36 25.54 21.70 9.84
N THR A 37 26.64 21.66 9.09
CA THR A 37 27.58 22.80 8.97
C THR A 37 28.11 23.02 7.54
N ARG A 38 28.07 24.30 7.10
CA ARG A 38 28.53 24.86 5.79
C ARG A 38 29.86 24.26 5.31
N GLU A 39 30.07 23.89 4.03
CA GLU A 39 29.87 24.68 2.80
C GLU A 39 29.49 23.79 1.58
N THR A 40 28.69 24.33 0.66
CA THR A 40 28.14 23.60 -0.50
C THR A 40 29.12 23.43 -1.67
N PRO A 41 29.41 22.19 -2.14
CA PRO A 41 30.01 21.95 -3.45
C PRO A 41 28.96 22.07 -4.57
N GLU A 42 29.32 22.68 -5.70
CA GLU A 42 28.43 22.82 -6.86
C GLU A 42 28.04 21.45 -7.48
N TRP A 43 26.77 21.09 -7.38
CA TRP A 43 26.18 20.00 -8.15
C TRP A 43 26.10 20.37 -9.64
N LYS A 44 27.05 19.85 -10.44
CA LYS A 44 27.02 20.07 -11.89
C LYS A 44 25.96 19.21 -12.55
N GLN A 45 24.80 19.80 -12.83
CA GLN A 45 23.82 19.28 -13.79
C GLN A 45 24.50 18.92 -15.12
N MET A 46 24.72 17.63 -15.39
CA MET A 46 25.06 17.17 -16.73
C MET A 46 23.82 17.17 -17.62
N LYS A 47 23.49 18.34 -18.17
CA LYS A 47 22.44 18.46 -19.20
C LYS A 47 22.85 17.68 -20.45
N THR A 48 22.23 16.54 -20.68
CA THR A 48 22.36 15.75 -21.92
C THR A 48 21.84 16.58 -23.11
N LYS A 49 22.71 16.83 -24.08
CA LYS A 49 22.36 17.64 -25.27
C LYS A 49 21.44 16.86 -26.21
N LYS A 50 20.12 17.13 -26.16
CA LYS A 50 19.19 16.75 -27.24
C LYS A 50 19.67 17.34 -28.58
N LYS A 51 20.13 16.47 -29.47
CA LYS A 51 20.68 16.81 -30.79
C LYS A 51 19.53 16.97 -31.80
N LYS A 52 18.98 18.18 -31.95
CA LYS A 52 17.97 18.46 -32.99
C LYS A 52 18.58 18.33 -34.38
N SER A 53 18.04 17.46 -35.22
CA SER A 53 18.30 17.42 -36.65
C SER A 53 17.63 18.62 -37.35
N GLN A 54 18.35 19.29 -38.25
CA GLN A 54 17.77 20.26 -39.16
C GLN A 54 17.41 19.56 -40.48
N THR A 55 16.16 19.76 -40.92
CA THR A 55 15.71 19.45 -42.28
C THR A 55 15.31 20.76 -42.98
N THR A 56 15.54 20.84 -44.28
CA THR A 56 15.58 22.11 -45.05
C THR A 56 14.28 22.47 -45.80
N GLY A 57 13.99 23.77 -45.90
CA GLY A 57 13.01 24.40 -46.81
C GLY A 57 11.68 24.79 -46.16
N GLY A 58 10.97 25.86 -46.55
CA GLY A 58 11.30 26.95 -47.50
C GLY A 58 10.06 27.76 -47.96
N THR A 59 10.20 29.09 -48.11
CA THR A 59 9.35 30.08 -48.85
C THR A 59 8.04 30.67 -48.21
N GLY A 60 7.87 32.01 -48.37
CA GLY A 60 6.62 32.82 -48.22
C GLY A 60 6.32 33.37 -46.80
N SER A 61 6.29 34.67 -46.45
CA SER A 61 5.57 35.87 -47.00
C SER A 61 4.03 35.71 -46.96
N MET A 62 3.19 36.53 -46.31
CA MET A 62 3.33 37.90 -45.76
C MET A 62 2.43 38.12 -44.51
N ALA A 63 2.68 39.23 -43.81
CA ALA A 63 2.13 39.72 -42.53
C ALA A 63 0.66 40.19 -42.48
N ASP A 64 0.04 40.13 -41.29
CA ASP A 64 -0.52 41.30 -40.57
C ASP A 64 -0.70 41.00 -39.05
N PRO A 65 -0.74 41.98 -38.12
CA PRO A 65 -0.57 41.77 -36.67
C PRO A 65 -1.84 41.89 -35.81
N GLY A 66 -1.83 41.29 -34.60
CA GLY A 66 -2.89 41.48 -33.60
C GLY A 66 -2.54 41.00 -32.18
N SER A 67 -2.42 41.96 -31.25
CA SER A 67 -2.40 41.83 -29.77
C SER A 67 -1.54 40.74 -29.10
N MET A 68 -0.42 41.17 -28.50
CA MET A 68 0.21 40.47 -27.38
C MET A 68 -0.65 40.61 -26.11
N ALA A 69 -0.76 39.53 -25.35
CA ALA A 69 -1.05 39.55 -23.93
C ALA A 69 -0.24 38.41 -23.29
N ASP A 70 0.95 38.73 -22.80
CA ASP A 70 1.75 37.81 -22.01
C ASP A 70 1.12 37.67 -20.61
N THR A 71 0.84 36.44 -20.21
CA THR A 71 0.63 36.07 -18.80
C THR A 71 1.40 34.79 -18.54
N ASP A 72 2.55 34.93 -17.88
CA ASP A 72 3.34 33.81 -17.37
C ASP A 72 2.50 33.02 -16.36
N LEU A 73 2.13 31.78 -16.69
CA LEU A 73 1.75 30.81 -15.66
C LEU A 73 3.02 30.16 -15.11
N PHE A 74 3.39 30.57 -13.90
CA PHE A 74 4.26 29.76 -13.06
C PHE A 74 3.51 28.45 -12.74
N MET A 75 4.01 27.32 -13.23
CA MET A 75 3.70 26.02 -12.62
C MET A 75 4.66 25.82 -11.46
N GLU A 76 4.12 25.73 -10.25
CA GLU A 76 4.84 25.20 -9.11
C GLU A 76 5.07 23.71 -9.37
N CYS A 77 6.32 23.24 -9.24
CA CYS A 77 6.60 21.82 -9.23
C CYS A 77 6.22 21.29 -7.85
N GLU A 78 5.12 20.56 -7.78
CA GLU A 78 4.78 19.76 -6.60
C GLU A 78 5.87 18.70 -6.38
N GLU A 79 6.13 18.41 -5.11
CA GLU A 79 7.14 17.43 -4.70
C GLU A 79 6.68 16.02 -5.09
N GLY A 80 7.62 15.16 -5.49
CA GLY A 80 7.29 13.83 -6.02
C GLY A 80 6.55 12.99 -4.99
N GLU A 81 5.33 12.55 -5.34
CA GLU A 81 4.57 11.65 -4.49
C GLU A 81 5.27 10.29 -4.34
N LEU A 82 5.20 9.71 -3.13
CA LEU A 82 5.67 8.35 -2.85
C LEU A 82 4.87 7.31 -3.65
N GLU A 83 5.51 6.20 -4.03
CA GLU A 83 4.85 5.13 -4.78
C GLU A 83 3.73 4.47 -3.95
N PRO A 84 2.68 3.91 -4.59
CA PRO A 84 1.49 3.41 -3.90
C PRO A 84 1.73 2.36 -2.81
N TRP A 85 2.84 1.61 -2.87
CA TRP A 85 3.21 0.62 -1.84
C TRP A 85 4.01 1.23 -0.68
N GLN A 86 4.79 2.30 -0.92
CA GLN A 86 5.48 3.03 0.14
C GLN A 86 4.47 3.75 1.05
N LYS A 87 3.37 4.23 0.46
CA LYS A 87 2.19 4.77 1.17
C LYS A 87 1.43 3.74 2.04
N ILE A 88 1.76 2.44 2.01
CA ILE A 88 1.10 1.41 2.83
C ILE A 88 1.77 1.28 4.21
N HIS A 89 3.07 1.57 4.34
CA HIS A 89 3.78 1.48 5.63
C HIS A 89 3.28 2.53 6.64
N ASP A 90 2.88 3.72 6.18
CA ASP A 90 2.31 4.79 7.03
C ASP A 90 0.90 4.47 7.58
N VAL A 91 0.28 3.32 7.24
CA VAL A 91 -1.11 2.96 7.61
C VAL A 91 -1.17 1.84 8.66
N ILE A 92 -0.03 1.28 9.09
CA ILE A 92 0.03 0.12 10.00
C ILE A 92 0.60 0.45 11.39
N GLU A 93 1.30 1.57 11.55
CA GLU A 93 1.82 2.02 12.85
C GLU A 93 1.09 3.27 13.39
N ASP A 94 -0.02 3.06 14.11
CA ASP A 94 -0.25 3.78 15.37
C ASP A 94 -1.34 3.09 16.21
N SER A 95 -0.96 2.07 16.99
CA SER A 95 -1.81 1.61 18.09
C SER A 95 -0.99 1.15 19.30
N VAL A 96 -1.51 1.50 20.48
CA VAL A 96 -1.04 1.13 21.82
C VAL A 96 0.20 1.88 22.36
N VAL A 97 -0.01 3.11 22.83
CA VAL A 97 0.50 3.54 24.15
C VAL A 97 -0.61 4.26 24.94
N GLU A 98 -1.01 3.71 26.08
CA GLU A 98 -1.94 4.37 27.01
C GLU A 98 -1.19 5.43 27.85
N ASP A 99 -1.49 6.71 27.60
CA ASP A 99 -0.91 7.83 28.35
C ASP A 99 -1.60 7.99 29.72
N CYS A 100 -0.84 8.03 30.82
CA CYS A 100 -1.44 8.22 32.16
C CYS A 100 -0.64 9.11 33.15
N ASN A 101 -1.33 10.19 33.57
CA ASN A 101 -1.17 10.99 34.81
C ASN A 101 -0.05 12.06 34.95
N SER A 102 -0.36 13.25 34.44
CA SER A 102 -0.60 14.54 35.15
C SER A 102 0.01 14.90 36.56
N VAL A 103 0.20 16.23 36.72
CA VAL A 103 0.19 17.11 37.92
C VAL A 103 1.53 17.70 38.43
N ASP A 104 1.50 19.02 38.66
CA ASP A 104 2.57 19.96 39.04
C ASP A 104 3.13 19.87 40.47
N THR A 105 4.33 20.45 40.72
CA THR A 105 4.51 21.75 41.44
C THR A 105 5.97 21.99 41.91
N THR A 106 6.43 23.25 41.84
CA THR A 106 7.75 23.77 42.27
C THR A 106 8.07 23.66 43.78
N THR A 107 9.35 23.46 44.17
CA THR A 107 9.96 24.00 45.42
C THR A 107 11.50 23.96 45.40
N THR A 108 12.14 24.93 46.08
CA THR A 108 13.60 25.16 46.17
C THR A 108 14.00 25.47 47.63
N VAL A 109 15.19 25.18 48.17
CA VAL A 109 16.41 24.48 47.68
C VAL A 109 17.29 24.11 48.91
N SER A 110 18.14 23.08 48.86
CA SER A 110 19.36 23.03 49.71
C SER A 110 20.45 22.07 49.19
N VAL A 111 21.71 22.47 49.34
CA VAL A 111 22.90 21.76 48.83
C VAL A 111 23.56 20.98 49.96
N SER A 112 23.90 19.71 49.69
CA SER A 112 24.86 18.93 50.50
C SER A 112 25.76 18.12 49.57
N GLN A 113 27.07 18.18 49.79
CA GLN A 113 28.08 17.55 48.94
C GLN A 113 28.46 16.16 49.48
N GLN A 114 28.24 15.11 48.70
CA GLN A 114 29.01 13.86 48.79
C GLN A 114 29.23 13.28 47.38
N PRO A 115 30.45 12.82 47.05
CA PRO A 115 30.72 12.18 45.77
C PRO A 115 30.35 10.70 45.83
N VAL A 116 29.30 10.30 45.10
CA VAL A 116 29.00 8.90 44.80
C VAL A 116 29.13 8.68 43.30
N SER A 117 30.12 7.87 42.91
CA SER A 117 30.38 7.51 41.52
C SER A 117 29.40 6.44 41.05
N ALA A 118 28.25 6.86 40.53
CA ALA A 118 27.41 6.03 39.69
C ALA A 118 27.84 6.18 38.22
N PRO A 119 27.93 5.11 37.42
CA PRO A 119 28.09 5.24 35.98
C PRO A 119 26.81 5.87 35.40
N VAL A 120 26.95 7.03 34.76
CA VAL A 120 25.87 7.59 33.94
C VAL A 120 25.82 6.78 32.66
N THR A 121 24.82 5.90 32.55
CA THR A 121 24.55 5.17 31.32
C THR A 121 24.03 6.18 30.29
N PHE A 122 24.92 6.68 29.43
CA PHE A 122 24.49 7.31 28.18
C PHE A 122 23.84 6.24 27.33
N ALA A 123 22.51 6.24 27.28
CA ALA A 123 21.77 5.56 26.22
C ALA A 123 22.06 6.30 24.91
N LEU A 124 23.10 5.83 24.20
CA LEU A 124 23.22 6.12 22.79
C LEU A 124 22.03 5.46 22.11
N TYR A 125 21.04 6.27 21.71
CA TYR A 125 20.08 5.87 20.69
C TYR A 125 20.88 5.67 19.39
N ALA A 126 21.33 4.44 19.18
CA ALA A 126 21.72 4.00 17.85
C ALA A 126 20.42 3.86 17.06
N SER A 127 20.10 4.87 16.24
CA SER A 127 19.19 4.70 15.11
C SER A 127 19.77 3.55 14.27
N PHE A 128 19.10 2.41 14.30
CA PHE A 128 19.61 1.19 13.69
C PHE A 128 19.32 1.23 12.19
N VAL A 129 20.22 1.89 11.44
CA VAL A 129 20.14 1.86 9.98
C VAL A 129 20.38 0.44 9.49
N GLY A 130 19.62 0.05 8.47
CA GLY A 130 19.51 -1.31 7.96
C GLY A 130 20.83 -2.06 7.78
N THR A 131 20.79 -3.37 7.98
CA THR A 131 21.99 -4.23 7.88
C THR A 131 22.18 -4.75 6.47
N LEU A 132 23.40 -4.60 5.95
CA LEU A 132 23.82 -5.21 4.68
C LEU A 132 24.76 -6.39 4.95
N GLU A 133 24.42 -7.55 4.40
CA GLU A 133 25.25 -8.77 4.47
C GLU A 133 25.57 -9.31 3.08
N GLY A 134 26.82 -9.73 2.87
CA GLY A 134 27.21 -10.47 1.67
C GLY A 134 28.72 -10.64 1.51
N TYR A 135 29.17 -10.86 0.28
CA TYR A 135 30.58 -11.07 -0.05
C TYR A 135 31.21 -9.81 -0.66
N TYR A 136 32.32 -9.35 -0.09
CA TYR A 136 32.99 -8.12 -0.50
C TYR A 136 34.30 -8.38 -1.23
N VAL A 137 34.56 -7.60 -2.29
CA VAL A 137 35.83 -7.51 -3.02
C VAL A 137 36.19 -6.04 -3.16
N ASP A 138 37.37 -5.64 -2.71
CA ASP A 138 37.87 -4.26 -2.76
C ASP A 138 36.83 -3.23 -2.25
N ASP A 139 36.28 -3.52 -1.07
CA ASP A 139 35.21 -2.80 -0.34
C ASP A 139 33.83 -2.73 -1.05
N ALA A 140 33.67 -3.34 -2.23
CA ALA A 140 32.42 -3.42 -2.97
C ALA A 140 31.69 -4.77 -2.74
N LEU A 141 30.36 -4.74 -2.60
CA LEU A 141 29.51 -5.94 -2.47
C LEU A 141 29.35 -6.65 -3.82
N GLN A 142 29.48 -7.99 -3.82
CA GLN A 142 29.52 -8.84 -5.01
C GLN A 142 28.66 -10.10 -4.83
N GLY A 143 27.94 -10.49 -5.87
CA GLY A 143 27.15 -11.72 -5.89
C GLY A 143 25.85 -11.57 -5.10
N GLN A 144 25.45 -12.58 -4.34
CA GLN A 144 24.22 -12.50 -3.53
C GLN A 144 24.46 -11.70 -2.25
N GLY A 145 23.59 -10.74 -1.99
CA GLY A 145 23.55 -9.95 -0.76
C GLY A 145 22.13 -9.87 -0.19
N VAL A 146 22.05 -9.57 1.10
CA VAL A 146 20.79 -9.37 1.83
C VAL A 146 20.88 -8.02 2.54
N TYR A 147 19.93 -7.15 2.24
CA TYR A 147 19.70 -5.90 2.97
C TYR A 147 18.45 -6.08 3.84
N THR A 148 18.56 -5.77 5.12
CA THR A 148 17.43 -5.73 6.06
C THR A 148 17.14 -4.27 6.36
N TYR A 149 15.94 -3.81 6.06
CA TYR A 149 15.47 -2.45 6.33
C TYR A 149 15.32 -2.19 7.85
N GLU A 150 15.15 -0.93 8.24
CA GLU A 150 15.03 -0.54 9.67
C GLU A 150 13.75 -1.10 10.33
N ASP A 151 12.68 -1.23 9.55
CA ASP A 151 11.38 -1.81 9.94
C ASP A 151 11.39 -3.34 10.02
N GLY A 152 12.45 -4.00 9.53
CA GLY A 152 12.58 -5.45 9.46
C GLY A 152 12.21 -6.09 8.13
N GLY A 153 11.80 -5.31 7.11
CA GLY A 153 11.66 -5.80 5.74
C GLY A 153 13.00 -6.29 5.17
N VAL A 154 12.97 -7.12 4.13
CA VAL A 154 14.18 -7.77 3.59
C VAL A 154 14.25 -7.70 2.06
N LEU A 155 15.32 -7.11 1.54
CA LEU A 155 15.69 -7.16 0.13
C LEU A 155 16.83 -8.17 -0.08
N GLN A 156 16.57 -9.22 -0.87
CA GLN A 156 17.55 -10.20 -1.31
C GLN A 156 17.91 -9.90 -2.77
N GLY A 157 19.18 -9.58 -3.05
CA GLY A 157 19.59 -9.04 -4.33
C GLY A 157 20.89 -9.63 -4.88
N THR A 158 21.05 -9.51 -6.20
CA THR A 158 22.32 -9.72 -6.88
C THR A 158 23.04 -8.38 -7.02
N TYR A 159 24.30 -8.32 -6.60
CA TYR A 159 25.12 -7.11 -6.59
C TYR A 159 26.35 -7.29 -7.47
N VAL A 160 26.74 -6.21 -8.15
CA VAL A 160 27.99 -6.10 -8.92
C VAL A 160 28.60 -4.74 -8.56
N ASP A 161 29.86 -4.75 -8.11
CA ASP A 161 30.61 -3.55 -7.70
C ASP A 161 29.86 -2.64 -6.70
N GLY A 162 29.06 -3.25 -5.81
CA GLY A 162 28.26 -2.57 -4.78
C GLY A 162 26.84 -2.20 -5.22
N GLU A 163 26.49 -2.32 -6.50
CA GLU A 163 25.20 -1.91 -7.06
C GLU A 163 24.31 -3.12 -7.38
N LEU A 164 23.00 -3.00 -7.11
CA LEU A 164 21.98 -3.99 -7.48
C LEU A 164 21.92 -4.19 -8.99
N ASN A 165 22.32 -5.38 -9.43
CA ASN A 165 22.50 -5.78 -10.82
C ASN A 165 22.22 -7.29 -10.95
N GLY A 166 21.02 -7.63 -11.44
CA GLY A 166 20.54 -9.00 -11.59
C GLY A 166 19.23 -9.25 -10.84
N LEU A 167 18.94 -10.52 -10.52
CA LEU A 167 17.71 -10.93 -9.84
C LEU A 167 17.63 -10.35 -8.42
N ALA A 168 16.41 -9.94 -8.02
CA ALA A 168 16.10 -9.53 -6.66
C ALA A 168 14.69 -9.94 -6.23
N GLN A 169 14.50 -10.09 -4.92
CA GLN A 169 13.24 -10.37 -4.24
C GLN A 169 13.16 -9.54 -2.96
N GLU A 170 11.99 -9.00 -2.67
CA GLU A 170 11.75 -8.18 -1.49
C GLU A 170 10.59 -8.75 -0.68
N TYR A 171 10.72 -8.68 0.64
CA TYR A 171 9.78 -9.25 1.60
C TYR A 171 9.37 -8.20 2.63
N ASP A 172 8.09 -8.19 3.00
CA ASP A 172 7.56 -7.37 4.11
C ASP A 172 8.09 -7.85 5.48
N THR A 173 7.71 -7.14 6.54
CA THR A 173 8.10 -7.43 7.93
C THR A 173 7.54 -8.76 8.46
N ASP A 174 6.45 -9.26 7.87
CA ASP A 174 5.87 -10.59 8.11
C ASP A 174 6.55 -11.71 7.27
N GLY A 175 7.47 -11.35 6.36
CA GLY A 175 8.16 -12.26 5.46
C GLY A 175 7.37 -12.66 4.21
N ARG A 176 6.29 -11.96 3.86
CA ARG A 176 5.57 -12.14 2.58
C ARG A 176 6.35 -11.50 1.45
N LEU A 177 6.42 -12.17 0.30
CA LEU A 177 7.04 -11.63 -0.90
C LEU A 177 6.21 -10.45 -1.44
N ILE A 178 6.79 -9.24 -1.47
CA ILE A 178 6.15 -8.02 -2.00
C ILE A 178 6.70 -7.59 -3.36
N PHE A 179 7.94 -7.97 -3.70
CA PHE A 179 8.53 -7.72 -5.02
C PHE A 179 9.34 -8.92 -5.52
N LYS A 180 9.30 -9.15 -6.84
CA LYS A 180 10.16 -10.09 -7.54
C LYS A 180 10.47 -9.58 -8.94
N GLY A 181 11.75 -9.39 -9.24
CA GLY A 181 12.15 -8.87 -10.55
C GLY A 181 13.65 -8.88 -10.74
N GLN A 182 14.14 -7.93 -11.52
CA GLN A 182 15.56 -7.68 -11.71
C GLN A 182 15.87 -6.20 -11.48
N TYR A 183 17.10 -5.92 -11.12
CA TYR A 183 17.68 -4.59 -11.07
C TYR A 183 18.82 -4.46 -12.08
N LYS A 184 19.07 -3.22 -12.51
CA LYS A 184 20.24 -2.82 -13.28
C LYS A 184 20.64 -1.42 -12.81
N ASP A 185 21.91 -1.22 -12.46
CA ASP A 185 22.44 0.06 -11.98
C ASP A 185 21.61 0.65 -10.81
N ASN A 186 21.13 -0.21 -9.89
CA ASN A 186 20.17 0.08 -8.80
C ASN A 186 18.73 0.45 -9.18
N ILE A 187 18.36 0.41 -10.46
CA ILE A 187 16.98 0.69 -10.93
C ILE A 187 16.26 -0.62 -11.26
N ARG A 188 14.96 -0.75 -10.91
CA ARG A 188 14.13 -1.91 -11.30
C ARG A 188 14.16 -2.03 -12.83
N HIS A 189 14.35 -3.22 -13.38
CA HIS A 189 14.63 -3.38 -14.82
C HIS A 189 14.01 -4.66 -15.41
N GLY A 190 13.46 -4.54 -16.62
CA GLY A 190 12.86 -5.66 -17.33
C GLY A 190 11.51 -6.06 -16.75
N LEU A 191 11.24 -7.36 -16.67
CA LEU A 191 9.97 -7.86 -16.14
C LEU A 191 10.01 -7.93 -14.60
N CYS A 192 9.04 -7.26 -13.97
CA CYS A 192 8.87 -7.22 -12.52
C CYS A 192 7.46 -7.65 -12.11
N TRP A 193 7.34 -8.16 -10.88
CA TRP A 193 6.10 -8.43 -10.17
C TRP A 193 6.12 -7.67 -8.84
N ILE A 194 5.02 -6.99 -8.53
CA ILE A 194 4.71 -6.40 -7.22
C ILE A 194 3.50 -7.15 -6.68
N TYR A 195 3.52 -7.57 -5.42
CA TYR A 195 2.45 -8.32 -4.77
C TYR A 195 1.86 -7.49 -3.62
N PHE A 196 0.54 -7.42 -3.56
CA PHE A 196 -0.18 -6.72 -2.49
C PHE A 196 -0.54 -7.70 -1.36
N PRO A 197 -0.60 -7.24 -0.09
CA PRO A 197 -0.95 -8.10 1.05
C PRO A 197 -2.31 -8.81 0.92
N ASP A 198 -3.24 -8.25 0.14
CA ASP A 198 -4.56 -8.82 -0.12
C ASP A 198 -4.57 -10.05 -1.04
N GLY A 199 -3.47 -10.30 -1.76
CA GLY A 199 -3.26 -11.39 -2.72
C GLY A 199 -3.27 -10.95 -4.19
N GLY A 200 -3.67 -9.71 -4.51
CA GLY A 200 -3.52 -9.13 -5.84
C GLY A 200 -2.05 -8.89 -6.19
N SER A 201 -1.76 -8.70 -7.48
CA SER A 201 -0.41 -8.36 -7.95
C SER A 201 -0.43 -7.48 -9.19
N LEU A 202 0.66 -6.76 -9.41
CA LEU A 202 0.91 -5.93 -10.59
C LEU A 202 2.16 -6.46 -11.31
N VAL A 203 2.06 -6.71 -12.61
CA VAL A 203 3.13 -7.31 -13.42
C VAL A 203 3.29 -6.61 -14.75
N GLY A 204 4.53 -6.34 -15.14
CA GLY A 204 4.86 -5.64 -16.37
C GLY A 204 6.34 -5.59 -16.68
N GLU A 205 6.67 -5.19 -17.91
CA GLU A 205 8.01 -4.65 -18.19
C GLU A 205 8.03 -3.19 -17.73
N VAL A 206 8.91 -2.87 -16.79
CA VAL A 206 9.04 -1.51 -16.22
C VAL A 206 9.73 -0.55 -17.20
N ASN A 207 9.55 0.76 -16.99
CA ASN A 207 10.16 1.79 -17.82
C ASN A 207 11.66 2.03 -17.50
N GLU A 208 12.26 3.06 -18.10
CA GLU A 208 13.69 3.41 -17.89
C GLU A 208 14.00 3.85 -16.45
N ASP A 209 13.00 4.34 -15.73
CA ASP A 209 13.08 4.81 -14.33
C ASP A 209 12.67 3.71 -13.32
N GLY A 210 12.27 2.52 -13.81
CA GLY A 210 11.91 1.36 -13.00
C GLY A 210 10.46 1.35 -12.49
N GLU A 211 9.60 2.23 -13.00
CA GLU A 211 8.18 2.36 -12.66
C GLU A 211 7.32 1.37 -13.46
N MET A 212 6.12 1.06 -12.96
CA MET A 212 5.10 0.28 -13.67
C MET A 212 4.34 1.15 -14.70
N THR A 213 5.07 1.67 -15.68
CA THR A 213 4.58 2.56 -16.75
C THR A 213 4.71 1.89 -18.13
N GLY A 214 3.58 1.58 -18.79
CA GLY A 214 3.60 0.94 -20.10
C GLY A 214 2.24 0.46 -20.63
N GLU A 215 2.21 0.08 -21.92
CA GLU A 215 1.00 -0.38 -22.66
C GLU A 215 0.70 -1.90 -22.49
N LYS A 216 1.49 -2.60 -21.67
CA LYS A 216 1.48 -4.07 -21.51
C LYS A 216 1.66 -4.51 -20.05
N ILE A 217 1.02 -3.78 -19.14
CA ILE A 217 1.05 -4.05 -17.71
C ILE A 217 -0.30 -4.69 -17.32
N ALA A 218 -0.30 -5.54 -16.30
CA ALA A 218 -1.49 -6.22 -15.80
C ALA A 218 -1.59 -6.09 -14.29
N TYR A 219 -2.78 -5.74 -13.81
CA TYR A 219 -3.20 -6.15 -12.47
C TYR A 219 -3.76 -7.57 -12.56
N VAL A 220 -3.36 -8.46 -11.65
CA VAL A 220 -3.88 -9.83 -11.50
C VAL A 220 -4.56 -9.92 -10.13
N TYR A 221 -5.80 -10.39 -10.10
CA TYR A 221 -6.58 -10.53 -8.88
C TYR A 221 -6.10 -11.71 -8.00
N PRO A 222 -6.56 -11.83 -6.74
CA PRO A 222 -6.12 -12.87 -5.79
C PRO A 222 -6.42 -14.34 -6.17
N ASP A 223 -6.96 -14.61 -7.35
CA ASP A 223 -7.11 -15.98 -7.87
C ASP A 223 -5.99 -16.39 -8.84
N GLU A 224 -4.97 -15.53 -9.00
CA GLU A 224 -3.83 -15.70 -9.92
C GLU A 224 -4.27 -15.94 -11.38
N ARG A 225 -5.50 -15.52 -11.74
CA ARG A 225 -6.12 -15.85 -13.02
C ARG A 225 -6.83 -14.66 -13.65
N THR A 226 -7.80 -14.05 -12.98
CA THR A 226 -8.51 -12.88 -13.51
C THR A 226 -7.53 -11.71 -13.56
N ALA A 227 -7.47 -11.00 -14.68
CA ALA A 227 -6.52 -9.89 -14.85
C ALA A 227 -7.14 -8.71 -15.62
N LEU A 228 -6.63 -7.50 -15.35
CA LEU A 228 -6.88 -6.29 -16.12
C LEU A 228 -5.58 -5.89 -16.82
N TYR A 229 -5.49 -6.20 -18.12
CA TYR A 229 -4.29 -6.07 -18.94
C TYR A 229 -4.39 -4.87 -19.89
N GLY A 230 -3.36 -4.03 -19.92
CA GLY A 230 -3.25 -2.92 -20.87
C GLY A 230 -2.35 -1.81 -20.37
N LYS A 231 -2.88 -0.58 -20.38
CA LYS A 231 -2.10 0.64 -20.15
C LYS A 231 -2.11 1.07 -18.70
N PHE A 232 -0.92 1.24 -18.12
CA PHE A 232 -0.68 1.76 -16.79
C PHE A 232 0.38 2.87 -16.82
N ILE A 233 0.33 3.80 -15.87
CA ILE A 233 1.37 4.79 -15.58
C ILE A 233 1.60 4.78 -14.07
N ASP A 234 2.84 4.58 -13.63
CA ASP A 234 3.22 4.42 -12.23
C ASP A 234 2.30 3.45 -11.44
N GLY A 235 1.95 2.34 -12.09
CA GLY A 235 1.03 1.34 -11.53
C GLY A 235 -0.45 1.78 -11.43
N GLU A 236 -0.80 3.01 -11.78
CA GLU A 236 -2.19 3.43 -11.96
C GLU A 236 -2.75 2.93 -13.31
N MET A 237 -3.93 2.31 -13.29
CA MET A 237 -4.56 1.72 -14.47
C MET A 237 -5.27 2.78 -15.32
N LEU A 238 -4.75 3.09 -16.51
CA LEU A 238 -5.42 3.99 -17.46
C LEU A 238 -6.39 3.26 -18.41
N GLU A 239 -6.00 2.09 -18.92
CA GLU A 239 -6.87 1.26 -19.78
C GLU A 239 -6.57 -0.23 -19.54
N GLY A 240 -7.23 -0.85 -18.56
CA GLY A 240 -7.22 -2.30 -18.35
C GLY A 240 -8.36 -3.00 -19.10
N LYS A 241 -8.03 -4.01 -19.90
CA LYS A 241 -9.02 -4.91 -20.54
C LYS A 241 -9.03 -6.24 -19.80
N LEU A 242 -10.22 -6.84 -19.64
CA LEU A 242 -10.34 -8.13 -18.99
C LEU A 242 -9.55 -9.20 -19.74
N ALA A 243 -8.70 -9.92 -19.01
CA ALA A 243 -7.89 -11.02 -19.49
C ALA A 243 -7.88 -12.17 -18.48
N ALA A 244 -7.42 -13.34 -18.93
CA ALA A 244 -7.04 -14.44 -18.07
C ALA A 244 -5.53 -14.68 -18.15
N LEU A 245 -4.86 -14.82 -17.01
CA LEU A 245 -3.50 -15.37 -16.93
C LEU A 245 -3.59 -16.88 -17.23
N VAL A 246 -2.94 -17.32 -18.32
CA VAL A 246 -3.02 -18.70 -18.81
C VAL A 246 -1.79 -19.51 -18.40
N SER A 247 -0.61 -18.90 -18.44
CA SER A 247 0.65 -19.52 -18.04
C SER A 247 1.68 -18.47 -17.63
N THR A 248 2.70 -18.92 -16.89
CA THR A 248 3.88 -18.12 -16.55
C THR A 248 5.12 -18.91 -16.94
N GLU A 249 5.87 -18.44 -17.94
CA GLU A 249 7.09 -19.09 -18.44
C GLU A 249 8.32 -18.28 -18.02
N GLU A 250 9.24 -18.86 -17.25
CA GLU A 250 10.43 -18.19 -16.71
C GLU A 250 10.10 -16.87 -15.94
N GLY A 251 8.90 -16.78 -15.37
CA GLY A 251 8.37 -15.59 -14.70
C GLY A 251 7.56 -14.64 -15.60
N ARG A 252 7.56 -14.82 -16.92
CA ARG A 252 6.79 -14.02 -17.87
C ARG A 252 5.33 -14.49 -17.97
N PRO A 253 4.34 -13.64 -17.64
CA PRO A 253 2.94 -13.99 -17.75
C PRO A 253 2.47 -14.00 -19.22
N HIS A 254 1.56 -14.90 -19.54
CA HIS A 254 0.85 -14.98 -20.81
C HIS A 254 -0.64 -14.77 -20.58
N PHE A 255 -1.18 -13.69 -21.14
CA PHE A 255 -2.56 -13.27 -20.97
C PHE A 255 -3.40 -13.51 -22.23
N ASP A 256 -4.53 -14.19 -22.08
CA ASP A 256 -5.58 -14.26 -23.10
C ASP A 256 -6.60 -13.14 -22.84
N LEU A 257 -6.67 -12.18 -23.76
CA LEU A 257 -7.65 -11.09 -23.72
C LEU A 257 -9.07 -11.60 -24.01
N MET A 258 -10.03 -11.24 -23.16
CA MET A 258 -11.44 -11.58 -23.36
C MET A 258 -12.05 -10.71 -24.47
N PRO A 259 -12.50 -11.29 -25.61
CA PRO A 259 -12.96 -10.50 -26.75
C PRO A 259 -14.22 -9.70 -26.43
N GLY A 260 -14.21 -8.40 -26.75
CA GLY A 260 -15.35 -7.50 -26.49
C GLY A 260 -15.55 -7.14 -25.01
N SER A 261 -14.55 -7.40 -24.15
CA SER A 261 -14.59 -6.99 -22.74
C SER A 261 -14.70 -5.47 -22.57
N SER A 262 -15.32 -5.06 -21.46
CA SER A 262 -15.25 -3.68 -20.97
C SER A 262 -13.80 -3.24 -20.72
N VAL A 263 -13.57 -1.94 -20.83
CA VAL A 263 -12.35 -1.28 -20.38
C VAL A 263 -12.57 -0.72 -18.98
N TYR A 264 -11.60 -0.93 -18.12
CA TYR A 264 -11.55 -0.44 -16.75
C TYR A 264 -10.40 0.57 -16.62
N HIS A 265 -10.53 1.52 -15.71
CA HIS A 265 -9.51 2.51 -15.36
C HIS A 265 -9.56 2.77 -13.86
N PHE A 266 -8.55 3.45 -13.32
CA PHE A 266 -8.56 3.96 -11.96
C PHE A 266 -9.64 5.03 -11.81
N ASP A 267 -10.53 4.81 -10.86
CA ASP A 267 -11.83 5.46 -10.68
C ASP A 267 -12.10 5.53 -9.16
N LYS A 268 -11.09 6.00 -8.40
CA LYS A 268 -11.19 6.17 -6.94
C LYS A 268 -12.34 7.13 -6.62
N SER A 269 -13.23 6.69 -5.74
CA SER A 269 -14.36 7.47 -5.28
C SER A 269 -13.96 8.73 -4.51
N THR A 270 -14.87 9.72 -4.50
CA THR A 270 -14.78 10.94 -3.69
C THR A 270 -15.90 10.97 -2.65
N SER A 271 -16.03 12.04 -1.88
CA SER A 271 -17.17 12.26 -0.97
C SER A 271 -18.53 12.40 -1.67
N SER A 272 -18.56 12.60 -2.99
CA SER A 272 -19.80 12.83 -3.76
C SER A 272 -19.95 12.00 -5.03
N CYS A 273 -18.88 11.34 -5.49
CA CYS A 273 -18.90 10.44 -6.64
C CYS A 273 -18.44 9.04 -6.23
N ILE A 274 -19.35 8.06 -6.32
CA ILE A 274 -19.06 6.67 -5.95
C ILE A 274 -18.24 5.92 -7.02
N SER A 275 -18.44 6.27 -8.30
CA SER A 275 -17.75 5.73 -9.48
C SER A 275 -18.27 6.47 -10.72
N THR A 276 -17.42 6.72 -11.71
CA THR A 276 -17.85 7.18 -13.05
C THR A 276 -18.71 6.16 -13.80
N ASN A 277 -18.57 4.87 -13.45
CA ASN A 277 -19.20 3.74 -14.13
C ASN A 277 -19.96 2.85 -13.13
N ALA A 278 -20.91 3.42 -12.39
CA ALA A 278 -21.68 2.76 -11.33
C ALA A 278 -22.37 1.44 -11.73
N LEU A 279 -22.72 1.27 -13.01
CA LEU A 279 -23.38 0.07 -13.56
C LEU A 279 -22.43 -0.86 -14.35
N LEU A 280 -21.10 -0.67 -14.25
CA LEU A 280 -20.10 -1.59 -14.78
C LEU A 280 -19.64 -2.50 -13.63
N PRO A 281 -20.04 -3.78 -13.58
CA PRO A 281 -19.63 -4.69 -12.52
C PRO A 281 -18.13 -4.95 -12.52
N ASP A 282 -17.57 -5.25 -11.36
CA ASP A 282 -16.24 -5.84 -11.27
C ASP A 282 -16.24 -7.28 -11.83
N PRO A 283 -15.29 -7.67 -12.69
CA PRO A 283 -15.29 -8.99 -13.33
C PRO A 283 -14.93 -10.14 -12.38
N TYR A 284 -14.08 -9.91 -11.38
CA TYR A 284 -13.70 -10.93 -10.39
C TYR A 284 -14.84 -11.23 -9.43
N GLU A 285 -15.50 -10.17 -8.94
CA GLU A 285 -16.70 -10.27 -8.09
C GLU A 285 -17.86 -10.93 -8.86
N SER A 286 -18.03 -10.59 -10.13
CA SER A 286 -19.09 -11.13 -11.00
C SER A 286 -19.03 -12.65 -11.19
N GLU A 287 -17.86 -13.29 -11.05
CA GLU A 287 -17.74 -14.75 -11.08
C GLU A 287 -18.02 -15.42 -9.73
N ARG A 288 -17.95 -14.67 -8.62
CA ARG A 288 -17.95 -15.19 -7.24
C ARG A 288 -19.23 -14.97 -6.47
N VAL A 289 -19.94 -13.87 -6.68
CA VAL A 289 -21.11 -13.51 -5.86
C VAL A 289 -22.33 -13.06 -6.66
N TYR A 290 -23.49 -13.14 -6.04
CA TYR A 290 -24.75 -12.53 -6.51
C TYR A 290 -25.56 -11.97 -5.34
N VAL A 291 -26.53 -11.13 -5.64
CA VAL A 291 -27.48 -10.58 -4.68
C VAL A 291 -28.83 -11.28 -4.84
N ALA A 292 -29.45 -11.67 -3.73
CA ALA A 292 -30.79 -12.26 -3.67
C ALA A 292 -31.51 -11.85 -2.37
N GLU A 293 -32.72 -12.33 -2.14
CA GLU A 293 -33.41 -12.18 -0.85
C GLU A 293 -32.64 -12.97 0.24
N SER A 294 -32.37 -12.32 1.38
CA SER A 294 -31.62 -12.91 2.49
C SER A 294 -32.39 -14.05 3.16
N LEU A 295 -31.66 -15.04 3.68
CA LEU A 295 -32.20 -16.08 4.56
C LEU A 295 -32.47 -15.55 5.98
N ILE A 296 -31.92 -14.39 6.33
CA ILE A 296 -32.13 -13.72 7.61
C ILE A 296 -33.47 -12.97 7.57
N SER A 297 -34.37 -13.34 8.49
CA SER A 297 -35.72 -12.77 8.53
C SER A 297 -35.67 -11.24 8.64
N SER A 298 -36.32 -10.58 7.67
CA SER A 298 -36.45 -9.12 7.59
C SER A 298 -35.14 -8.34 7.34
N ALA A 299 -34.05 -9.00 6.93
CA ALA A 299 -32.81 -8.32 6.53
C ALA A 299 -32.87 -7.70 5.11
N GLY A 300 -33.78 -8.17 4.26
CA GLY A 300 -33.96 -7.66 2.89
C GLY A 300 -33.14 -8.45 1.88
N GLU A 301 -32.24 -7.77 1.16
CA GLU A 301 -31.29 -8.43 0.25
C GLU A 301 -30.08 -8.97 1.02
N GLY A 302 -29.44 -10.01 0.49
CA GLY A 302 -28.19 -10.58 0.97
C GLY A 302 -27.23 -10.90 -0.17
N LEU A 303 -25.95 -11.06 0.16
CA LEU A 303 -24.88 -11.46 -0.77
C LEU A 303 -24.65 -12.97 -0.67
N PHE A 304 -24.58 -13.67 -1.80
CA PHE A 304 -24.49 -15.13 -1.86
C PHE A 304 -23.31 -15.58 -2.74
N SER A 305 -22.68 -16.69 -2.38
CA SER A 305 -21.60 -17.28 -3.20
C SER A 305 -22.16 -18.00 -4.44
N LYS A 306 -21.55 -17.79 -5.60
CA LYS A 306 -21.83 -18.55 -6.85
C LYS A 306 -21.15 -19.91 -6.89
N VAL A 307 -20.10 -20.10 -6.09
CA VAL A 307 -19.16 -21.21 -6.20
C VAL A 307 -18.69 -21.66 -4.82
N ALA A 308 -18.38 -22.95 -4.68
CA ALA A 308 -17.73 -23.43 -3.46
C ALA A 308 -16.27 -22.95 -3.41
N VAL A 309 -15.86 -22.36 -2.29
CA VAL A 309 -14.55 -21.75 -2.09
C VAL A 309 -13.91 -22.17 -0.77
N GLY A 310 -12.58 -22.07 -0.68
CA GLY A 310 -11.83 -22.30 0.54
C GLY A 310 -11.86 -21.10 1.50
N PRO A 311 -11.28 -21.25 2.71
CA PRO A 311 -10.96 -20.12 3.58
C PRO A 311 -10.00 -19.13 2.91
N ASN A 312 -9.94 -17.90 3.42
CA ASN A 312 -9.09 -16.80 2.98
C ASN A 312 -9.32 -16.31 1.53
N THR A 313 -10.44 -16.72 0.91
CA THR A 313 -10.81 -16.33 -0.46
C THR A 313 -11.47 -14.96 -0.45
N VAL A 314 -11.01 -14.02 -1.29
CA VAL A 314 -11.70 -12.74 -1.52
C VAL A 314 -12.95 -13.01 -2.38
N MET A 315 -14.10 -12.50 -1.95
CA MET A 315 -15.39 -12.76 -2.60
C MET A 315 -15.99 -11.52 -3.26
N SER A 316 -15.82 -10.35 -2.64
CA SER A 316 -16.53 -9.12 -3.00
C SER A 316 -15.80 -7.88 -2.49
N PHE A 317 -16.06 -6.73 -3.11
CA PHE A 317 -15.41 -5.46 -2.82
C PHE A 317 -16.38 -4.47 -2.19
N TYR A 318 -15.90 -3.70 -1.22
CA TYR A 318 -16.68 -2.67 -0.52
C TYR A 318 -16.17 -1.28 -0.93
N ASN A 319 -16.55 -0.85 -2.14
CA ASN A 319 -16.35 0.53 -2.58
C ASN A 319 -17.61 1.37 -2.31
N GLY A 320 -17.40 2.65 -2.02
CA GLY A 320 -18.43 3.63 -1.68
C GLY A 320 -17.87 5.05 -1.77
N VAL A 321 -18.68 6.07 -1.50
CA VAL A 321 -18.17 7.44 -1.31
C VAL A 321 -17.30 7.52 -0.06
N ARG A 322 -16.37 8.48 -0.01
CA ARG A 322 -15.40 8.65 1.08
C ARG A 322 -15.74 9.88 1.91
N ILE A 323 -16.21 9.67 3.13
CA ILE A 323 -16.65 10.71 4.07
C ILE A 323 -15.90 10.57 5.40
N THR A 324 -15.98 11.57 6.28
CA THR A 324 -15.27 11.53 7.58
C THR A 324 -16.09 10.85 8.66
N HIS A 325 -15.43 10.28 9.68
CA HIS A 325 -16.12 9.79 10.89
C HIS A 325 -17.00 10.87 11.53
N GLN A 326 -16.54 12.12 11.58
CA GLN A 326 -17.31 13.25 12.10
C GLN A 326 -18.65 13.48 11.36
N GLU A 327 -18.69 13.29 10.03
CA GLU A 327 -19.95 13.39 9.28
C GLU A 327 -20.91 12.24 9.63
N VAL A 328 -20.38 11.03 9.76
CA VAL A 328 -21.14 9.80 10.08
C VAL A 328 -21.70 9.84 11.50
N ASP A 329 -20.91 10.29 12.48
CA ASP A 329 -21.29 10.36 13.89
C ASP A 329 -22.28 11.50 14.20
N SER A 330 -22.31 12.55 13.36
CA SER A 330 -23.16 13.72 13.57
C SER A 330 -24.49 13.68 12.81
N ARG A 331 -24.68 12.73 11.89
CA ARG A 331 -25.91 12.54 11.11
C ARG A 331 -26.83 11.47 11.72
N ASP A 332 -28.04 11.35 11.17
CA ASP A 332 -29.02 10.36 11.64
C ASP A 332 -28.55 8.93 11.32
N TRP A 333 -28.64 8.04 12.31
CA TRP A 333 -28.35 6.60 12.19
C TRP A 333 -29.12 5.91 11.05
N ALA A 334 -30.29 6.43 10.65
CA ALA A 334 -31.03 5.97 9.48
C ALA A 334 -30.24 6.06 8.16
N LEU A 335 -29.19 6.91 8.10
CA LEU A 335 -28.30 7.07 6.95
C LEU A 335 -27.04 6.17 7.04
N ASN A 336 -26.78 5.55 8.19
CA ASN A 336 -25.55 4.79 8.47
C ASN A 336 -25.70 3.28 8.25
N GLY A 337 -26.63 2.88 7.39
CA GLY A 337 -26.87 1.45 7.08
C GLY A 337 -25.74 0.77 6.31
N ASN A 338 -25.01 1.55 5.49
CA ASN A 338 -23.94 1.06 4.59
C ASN A 338 -22.59 1.75 4.85
N THR A 339 -22.38 2.31 6.06
CA THR A 339 -21.11 2.93 6.45
C THR A 339 -20.14 1.89 6.99
N LEU A 340 -18.94 1.84 6.43
CA LEU A 340 -17.83 0.97 6.83
C LEU A 340 -16.57 1.82 7.01
N SER A 341 -16.03 1.87 8.24
CA SER A 341 -14.72 2.49 8.49
C SER A 341 -13.65 1.83 7.60
N LEU A 342 -12.87 2.65 6.87
CA LEU A 342 -11.70 2.20 6.13
C LEU A 342 -10.47 2.25 7.04
N ASP A 343 -10.21 3.45 7.57
CA ASP A 343 -9.07 3.86 8.39
C ASP A 343 -9.55 4.91 9.43
N GLU A 344 -8.64 5.54 10.16
CA GLU A 344 -8.99 6.51 11.23
C GLU A 344 -9.60 7.82 10.72
N GLU A 345 -9.38 8.18 9.44
CA GLU A 345 -9.87 9.43 8.85
C GLU A 345 -11.13 9.20 8.00
N THR A 346 -11.22 8.04 7.34
CA THR A 346 -12.14 7.76 6.24
C THR A 346 -13.15 6.68 6.59
N VAL A 347 -14.42 6.98 6.34
CA VAL A 347 -15.52 6.02 6.25
C VAL A 347 -15.95 5.88 4.78
N ILE A 348 -16.11 4.64 4.34
CA ILE A 348 -16.73 4.30 3.05
C ILE A 348 -18.24 4.19 3.27
N ASP A 349 -19.05 4.82 2.41
CA ASP A 349 -20.52 4.75 2.48
C ASP A 349 -21.13 4.41 1.10
N VAL A 350 -22.22 3.63 1.10
CA VAL A 350 -23.04 3.38 -0.10
C VAL A 350 -24.43 4.00 0.10
N PRO A 351 -24.56 5.32 -0.03
CA PRO A 351 -25.80 6.04 0.27
C PRO A 351 -26.89 5.77 -0.78
N GLU A 352 -28.12 6.18 -0.50
CA GLU A 352 -29.16 6.25 -1.53
C GLU A 352 -28.73 7.19 -2.68
N PRO A 353 -29.00 6.84 -3.96
CA PRO A 353 -29.76 5.67 -4.43
C PRO A 353 -28.87 4.45 -4.76
N TYR A 354 -27.57 4.49 -4.42
CA TYR A 354 -26.58 3.47 -4.80
C TYR A 354 -26.67 2.19 -3.95
N ASN A 355 -27.38 2.23 -2.82
CA ASN A 355 -27.81 1.04 -2.10
C ASN A 355 -28.70 0.08 -2.94
N HIS A 356 -29.18 0.49 -4.11
CA HIS A 356 -29.94 -0.37 -5.02
C HIS A 356 -29.08 -0.90 -6.18
N VAL A 357 -29.08 -2.22 -6.40
CA VAL A 357 -28.31 -2.89 -7.48
C VAL A 357 -28.66 -2.42 -8.90
N SER A 358 -29.83 -1.80 -9.08
CA SER A 358 -30.26 -1.19 -10.35
C SER A 358 -29.67 0.21 -10.60
N LYS A 359 -28.89 0.74 -9.64
CA LYS A 359 -28.24 2.06 -9.65
C LYS A 359 -26.74 1.97 -9.46
N TYR A 360 -26.28 0.99 -8.68
CA TYR A 360 -24.87 0.70 -8.47
C TYR A 360 -24.66 -0.80 -8.33
N CYS A 361 -23.81 -1.36 -9.18
CA CYS A 361 -23.37 -2.76 -9.13
C CYS A 361 -21.89 -2.91 -9.46
N ALA A 362 -21.11 -1.82 -9.39
CA ALA A 362 -19.67 -1.85 -9.61
C ALA A 362 -18.91 -2.57 -8.48
N SER A 363 -19.46 -2.57 -7.27
CA SER A 363 -19.05 -3.45 -6.17
C SER A 363 -20.27 -3.84 -5.33
N LEU A 364 -20.24 -4.99 -4.66
CA LEU A 364 -21.41 -5.58 -3.98
C LEU A 364 -21.20 -5.85 -2.48
N GLY A 365 -20.06 -5.48 -1.89
CA GLY A 365 -19.73 -5.79 -0.49
C GLY A 365 -20.75 -5.24 0.52
N HIS A 366 -21.37 -4.11 0.22
CA HIS A 366 -22.46 -3.50 1.00
C HIS A 366 -23.77 -4.33 1.04
N LYS A 367 -23.80 -5.52 0.42
CA LYS A 367 -24.94 -6.46 0.45
C LYS A 367 -24.72 -7.66 1.36
N ALA A 368 -23.54 -7.86 1.94
CA ALA A 368 -23.32 -8.92 2.91
C ALA A 368 -23.94 -8.53 4.26
N ASN A 369 -24.89 -9.34 4.73
CA ASN A 369 -25.60 -9.07 5.97
C ASN A 369 -24.74 -9.33 7.22
N HIS A 370 -25.20 -8.80 8.34
CA HIS A 370 -24.60 -9.10 9.62
C HIS A 370 -24.83 -10.55 10.05
N SER A 371 -23.84 -11.15 10.71
CA SER A 371 -24.04 -12.25 11.65
C SER A 371 -23.04 -12.19 12.81
N PHE A 372 -23.45 -12.63 14.00
CA PHE A 372 -22.54 -12.89 15.14
C PHE A 372 -21.76 -14.21 15.01
N THR A 373 -22.11 -15.06 14.04
CA THR A 373 -21.35 -16.26 13.66
C THR A 373 -21.02 -16.20 12.16
N PRO A 374 -20.27 -15.18 11.71
CA PRO A 374 -20.08 -14.91 10.29
C PRO A 374 -19.22 -15.99 9.62
N ASN A 375 -19.39 -16.13 8.30
CA ASN A 375 -18.51 -16.95 7.46
C ASN A 375 -17.43 -16.12 6.75
N CYS A 376 -17.49 -14.79 6.83
CA CYS A 376 -16.55 -13.85 6.24
C CYS A 376 -16.12 -12.74 7.22
N ILE A 377 -15.07 -12.00 6.85
CA ILE A 377 -14.62 -10.75 7.48
C ILE A 377 -14.50 -9.64 6.45
N TYR A 378 -14.53 -8.40 6.92
CA TYR A 378 -13.94 -7.29 6.18
C TYR A 378 -12.41 -7.34 6.31
N ASP A 379 -11.72 -7.11 5.21
CA ASP A 379 -10.26 -7.10 5.13
C ASP A 379 -9.78 -5.99 4.18
N MET A 380 -8.55 -5.51 4.30
CA MET A 380 -8.02 -4.43 3.45
C MET A 380 -7.81 -4.92 2.01
N PHE A 381 -7.94 -4.02 1.03
CA PHE A 381 -7.77 -4.36 -0.38
C PHE A 381 -7.30 -3.17 -1.24
N VAL A 382 -6.26 -3.37 -2.04
CA VAL A 382 -5.76 -2.40 -3.02
C VAL A 382 -6.35 -2.72 -4.40
N HIS A 383 -7.45 -2.06 -4.75
CA HIS A 383 -8.18 -2.34 -5.99
C HIS A 383 -7.66 -1.47 -7.16
N PRO A 384 -7.35 -2.05 -8.35
CA PRO A 384 -6.80 -1.29 -9.47
C PRO A 384 -7.78 -0.24 -10.02
N ARG A 385 -9.08 -0.44 -9.78
CA ARG A 385 -10.15 0.53 -10.11
C ARG A 385 -10.52 1.45 -8.95
N PHE A 386 -10.64 0.96 -7.72
CA PHE A 386 -11.25 1.73 -6.62
C PHE A 386 -10.23 2.37 -5.67
N GLY A 387 -8.94 2.04 -5.84
CA GLY A 387 -7.88 2.37 -4.89
C GLY A 387 -7.99 1.57 -3.59
N PRO A 388 -7.45 2.10 -2.47
CA PRO A 388 -7.57 1.48 -1.16
C PRO A 388 -9.03 1.43 -0.70
N ILE A 389 -9.55 0.23 -0.48
CA ILE A 389 -10.91 -0.06 0.01
C ILE A 389 -10.85 -1.25 0.97
N LYS A 390 -12.01 -1.74 1.41
CA LYS A 390 -12.13 -3.06 2.05
C LYS A 390 -12.74 -4.07 1.08
N CYS A 391 -12.45 -5.34 1.30
CA CYS A 391 -13.07 -6.49 0.65
C CYS A 391 -13.76 -7.39 1.67
N ILE A 392 -14.49 -8.39 1.17
CA ILE A 392 -15.05 -9.47 1.97
C ILE A 392 -14.22 -10.73 1.71
N ARG A 393 -13.58 -11.26 2.75
CA ARG A 393 -12.77 -12.47 2.71
C ARG A 393 -13.40 -13.59 3.53
N THR A 394 -13.41 -14.82 3.03
CA THR A 394 -13.96 -15.98 3.76
C THR A 394 -13.09 -16.36 4.97
N LEU A 395 -13.70 -16.62 6.13
CA LEU A 395 -13.04 -17.17 7.32
C LEU A 395 -12.88 -18.69 7.27
N ARG A 396 -13.77 -19.36 6.52
CA ARG A 396 -13.86 -20.81 6.39
C ARG A 396 -14.18 -21.18 4.94
N ALA A 397 -14.22 -22.48 4.64
CA ALA A 397 -14.86 -22.92 3.40
C ALA A 397 -16.34 -22.49 3.37
N VAL A 398 -16.82 -22.11 2.20
CA VAL A 398 -18.18 -21.63 1.92
C VAL A 398 -18.68 -22.38 0.70
N GLU A 399 -19.91 -22.90 0.77
CA GLU A 399 -20.51 -23.66 -0.33
C GLU A 399 -21.10 -22.74 -1.42
N ALA A 400 -21.39 -23.30 -2.59
CA ALA A 400 -22.20 -22.59 -3.59
C ALA A 400 -23.62 -22.34 -3.04
N ASP A 401 -24.20 -21.19 -3.40
CA ASP A 401 -25.48 -20.66 -2.94
C ASP A 401 -25.57 -20.41 -1.41
N GLU A 402 -24.45 -20.42 -0.67
CA GLU A 402 -24.40 -20.02 0.73
C GLU A 402 -24.40 -18.48 0.89
N GLU A 403 -25.18 -17.95 1.83
CA GLU A 403 -25.21 -16.50 2.14
C GLU A 403 -23.90 -16.07 2.85
N LEU A 404 -23.25 -15.03 2.32
CA LEU A 404 -22.06 -14.42 2.88
C LEU A 404 -22.46 -13.41 3.96
N THR A 405 -21.94 -13.62 5.17
CA THR A 405 -22.23 -12.79 6.34
C THR A 405 -20.95 -12.37 7.06
N VAL A 406 -21.00 -11.19 7.66
CA VAL A 406 -19.85 -10.52 8.29
C VAL A 406 -20.22 -9.96 9.67
N ALA A 407 -19.25 -9.84 10.57
CA ALA A 407 -19.46 -9.10 11.82
C ALA A 407 -19.32 -7.60 11.54
N TYR A 408 -20.38 -6.80 11.79
CA TYR A 408 -20.36 -5.35 11.53
C TYR A 408 -19.49 -4.56 12.53
N GLY A 409 -19.12 -5.15 13.67
CA GLY A 409 -18.13 -4.56 14.58
C GLY A 409 -18.56 -3.31 15.34
N TYR A 410 -19.86 -3.00 15.44
CA TYR A 410 -20.35 -1.89 16.27
C TYR A 410 -19.88 -2.02 17.73
N ASP A 411 -19.64 -0.88 18.39
CA ASP A 411 -19.20 -0.86 19.79
C ASP A 411 -20.32 -1.33 20.73
N HIS A 412 -20.03 -2.36 21.54
CA HIS A 412 -20.95 -2.93 22.52
C HIS A 412 -20.90 -2.24 23.89
N SER A 413 -19.91 -1.39 24.15
CA SER A 413 -19.72 -0.72 25.45
C SER A 413 -19.06 0.66 25.31
N PRO A 414 -19.71 1.63 24.64
CA PRO A 414 -19.13 2.95 24.40
C PRO A 414 -18.92 3.73 25.71
N PRO A 415 -17.81 4.48 25.86
CA PRO A 415 -17.55 5.27 27.05
C PRO A 415 -18.72 6.21 27.42
N GLY A 416 -19.28 6.03 28.61
CA GLY A 416 -20.38 6.86 29.12
C GLY A 416 -21.79 6.48 28.64
N LYS A 417 -21.95 5.46 27.78
CA LYS A 417 -23.25 4.88 27.39
C LYS A 417 -23.47 3.55 28.11
N SER A 418 -24.74 3.22 28.41
CA SER A 418 -25.11 1.99 29.13
C SER A 418 -25.60 0.87 28.21
N GLY A 419 -25.14 0.85 26.96
CA GLY A 419 -25.49 -0.15 25.95
C GLY A 419 -24.84 0.16 24.59
N PRO A 420 -24.96 -0.76 23.61
CA PRO A 420 -24.26 -0.66 22.33
C PRO A 420 -24.62 0.58 21.50
N GLU A 421 -23.63 1.11 20.79
CA GLU A 421 -23.80 2.12 19.75
C GLU A 421 -24.10 1.43 18.42
N ALA A 422 -25.33 0.90 18.30
CA ALA A 422 -25.76 0.09 17.16
C ALA A 422 -27.27 0.24 16.88
N PRO A 423 -27.75 -0.09 15.67
CA PRO A 423 -29.18 -0.09 15.34
C PRO A 423 -30.00 -1.03 16.23
N GLU A 424 -31.29 -0.77 16.39
CA GLU A 424 -32.17 -1.56 17.28
C GLU A 424 -32.19 -3.06 16.93
N TRP A 425 -32.21 -3.40 15.64
CA TRP A 425 -32.18 -4.80 15.18
C TRP A 425 -30.92 -5.53 15.67
N TYR A 426 -29.76 -4.87 15.61
CA TYR A 426 -28.48 -5.41 16.05
C TYR A 426 -28.45 -5.61 17.57
N GLN A 427 -29.00 -4.65 18.34
CA GLN A 427 -29.08 -4.75 19.79
C GLN A 427 -30.01 -5.89 20.26
N VAL A 428 -31.06 -6.21 19.50
CA VAL A 428 -31.95 -7.34 19.76
C VAL A 428 -31.23 -8.66 19.48
N GLU A 429 -30.55 -8.76 18.34
CA GLU A 429 -29.82 -9.97 17.95
C GLU A 429 -28.62 -10.24 18.87
N LEU A 430 -27.88 -9.21 19.30
CA LEU A 430 -26.78 -9.32 20.26
C LEU A 430 -27.23 -9.97 21.57
N LYS A 431 -28.39 -9.57 22.10
CA LYS A 431 -28.97 -10.15 23.33
C LYS A 431 -29.36 -11.62 23.12
N ALA A 432 -29.88 -11.97 21.94
CA ALA A 432 -30.20 -13.34 21.60
C ALA A 432 -28.94 -14.22 21.49
N PHE A 433 -27.88 -13.71 20.85
CA PHE A 433 -26.58 -14.38 20.75
C PHE A 433 -25.90 -14.56 22.12
N GLN A 434 -25.87 -13.52 22.95
CA GLN A 434 -25.34 -13.65 24.32
C GLN A 434 -26.09 -14.71 25.14
N ALA A 435 -27.41 -14.86 24.94
CA ALA A 435 -28.22 -15.89 25.59
C ALA A 435 -28.02 -17.31 25.03
N THR A 436 -27.39 -17.48 23.85
CA THR A 436 -26.96 -18.82 23.36
C THR A 436 -25.57 -19.19 23.88
N GLN A 437 -24.67 -18.22 24.08
CA GLN A 437 -23.33 -18.43 24.66
C GLN A 437 -23.35 -18.80 26.16
N GLN A 438 -24.45 -18.52 26.86
CA GLN A 438 -24.64 -18.83 28.29
C GLN A 438 -25.27 -20.22 28.55
N LYS A 439 -25.46 -21.04 27.52
CA LYS A 439 -26.06 -22.39 27.60
C LYS A 439 -25.06 -23.48 27.27
#